data_AF-A0A1B7VAR4-F1
#
_entry.id   AF-A0A1B7VAR4-F1
#
_cell.length_a   1.000
_cell.length_b   1.000
_cell.length_c   1.000
_cell.angle_alpha   90.00
_cell.angle_beta   90.00
_cell.angle_gamma   90.00
#
_symmetry.space_group_name_H-M   'P 1'
#
loop_
_entity.id
_entity.type
_entity.pdbx_description
1 polymer ?
#
loop_
_entity_poly.entity_id
_entity_poly.type
_entity_poly.pdbx_seq_one_letter_code
_entity_poly.pdbx_strand_id
1 'polypeptide(L)'
;MEPLTTGAIAFATVLATKALEKIGENIGDTLSHKTQQFLELLKQRLPGTFAAIEQAPEQPLNYGQAVLEIETAAKADPNISQVIQELTQLAETNPPANLAEILKEIQAAFANSQHPQGTIFNQNIQKAINAAQNQTNDQRGSTFNF
;
A
#
# COMPACT_ATOMS: atom_id res chain seq x y z
N MET A 1 16.32 4.02 -10.83
CA MET A 1 15.14 3.51 -10.10
C MET A 1 14.69 4.62 -9.20
N GLU A 2 13.44 5.08 -9.34
CA GLU A 2 12.88 6.07 -8.42
C GLU A 2 12.85 5.47 -7.01
N PRO A 3 13.17 6.24 -5.96
CA PRO A 3 13.09 5.75 -4.60
C PRO A 3 11.64 5.37 -4.30
N LEU A 4 11.43 4.14 -3.84
CA LEU A 4 10.11 3.74 -3.34
C LEU A 4 9.69 4.68 -2.24
N THR A 5 8.51 5.26 -2.42
CA THR A 5 7.96 6.15 -1.40
C THR A 5 7.41 5.31 -0.25
N THR A 6 7.52 5.84 0.97
CA THR A 6 6.90 5.24 2.16
C THR A 6 5.39 5.00 1.95
N GLY A 7 4.73 5.80 1.10
CA GLY A 7 3.34 5.58 0.70
C GLY A 7 3.12 4.30 -0.10
N ALA A 8 3.97 4.03 -1.10
CA ALA A 8 3.89 2.79 -1.90
C ALA A 8 4.10 1.53 -1.05
N ILE A 9 5.08 1.57 -0.16
CA ILE A 9 5.39 0.45 0.75
C ILE A 9 4.21 0.17 1.67
N ALA A 10 3.65 1.20 2.29
CA ALA A 10 2.49 1.02 3.17
C ALA A 10 1.23 0.58 2.42
N PHE A 11 1.05 1.06 1.20
CA PHE A 11 -0.03 0.60 0.34
C PHE A 11 0.08 -0.90 0.09
N ALA A 12 1.26 -1.40 -0.27
CA ALA A 12 1.53 -2.83 -0.45
C ALA A 12 1.30 -3.62 0.84
N THR A 13 1.72 -3.12 2.00
CA THR A 13 1.50 -3.75 3.31
C THR A 13 0.01 -3.87 3.65
N VAL A 14 -0.80 -2.85 3.36
CA VAL A 14 -2.25 -2.91 3.61
C VAL A 14 -2.96 -3.81 2.62
N LEU A 15 -2.59 -3.79 1.34
CA LEU A 15 -3.12 -4.76 0.39
C LEU A 15 -2.83 -6.20 0.83
N ALA A 16 -1.63 -6.44 1.36
CA ALA A 16 -1.23 -7.73 1.89
C ALA A 16 -2.11 -8.16 3.08
N THR A 17 -2.39 -7.28 4.04
CA THR A 17 -3.33 -7.60 5.14
C THR A 17 -4.75 -7.79 4.64
N LYS A 18 -5.25 -6.91 3.77
CA LYS A 18 -6.62 -6.98 3.20
C LYS A 18 -6.84 -8.25 2.37
N ALA A 19 -5.82 -8.70 1.64
CA ALA A 19 -5.85 -9.95 0.90
C ALA A 19 -6.02 -11.16 1.84
N LEU A 20 -5.42 -11.11 3.04
CA LEU A 20 -5.56 -12.16 4.06
C LEU A 20 -6.91 -12.08 4.80
N GLU A 21 -7.49 -10.90 4.97
CA GLU A 21 -8.80 -10.70 5.60
C GLU A 21 -9.97 -11.27 4.78
N LYS A 22 -9.75 -11.84 3.59
CA LYS A 22 -10.81 -12.27 2.64
C LYS A 22 -11.78 -11.14 2.22
N ILE A 23 -11.55 -9.90 2.64
CA ILE A 23 -12.28 -8.69 2.21
C ILE A 23 -11.93 -8.33 0.75
N GLY A 24 -10.93 -9.01 0.17
CA GLY A 24 -10.41 -8.82 -1.19
C GLY A 24 -11.30 -9.23 -2.36
N GLU A 25 -12.62 -9.31 -2.22
CA GLU A 25 -13.53 -9.69 -3.32
C GLU A 25 -13.54 -8.68 -4.49
N ASN A 26 -12.82 -7.56 -4.38
CA ASN A 26 -12.79 -6.50 -5.41
C ASN A 26 -11.39 -5.96 -5.79
N ILE A 27 -10.31 -6.59 -5.32
CA ILE A 27 -8.94 -6.30 -5.79
C ILE A 27 -8.65 -7.26 -6.96
N GLY A 28 -8.76 -6.77 -8.19
CA GLY A 28 -8.76 -7.60 -9.41
C GLY A 28 -7.63 -8.63 -9.47
N ASP A 29 -7.85 -9.74 -10.21
CA ASP A 29 -6.99 -10.95 -10.21
C ASP A 29 -5.49 -10.66 -10.31
N THR A 30 -5.08 -9.73 -11.19
CA THR A 30 -3.68 -9.35 -11.37
C THR A 30 -3.08 -8.70 -10.11
N LEU A 31 -3.84 -7.82 -9.46
CA LEU A 31 -3.41 -7.14 -8.23
C LEU A 31 -3.36 -8.13 -7.06
N SER A 32 -4.33 -9.04 -6.97
CA SER A 32 -4.35 -10.13 -5.99
C SER A 32 -3.12 -11.04 -6.15
N HIS A 33 -2.84 -11.50 -7.37
CA HIS A 33 -1.68 -12.35 -7.65
C HIS A 33 -0.36 -11.66 -7.28
N LYS A 34 -0.22 -10.37 -7.60
CA LYS A 34 0.97 -9.59 -7.25
C LYS A 34 1.11 -9.39 -5.73
N THR A 35 -0.01 -9.22 -5.04
CA THR A 35 -0.04 -9.11 -3.58
C THR A 35 0.39 -10.43 -2.92
N GLN A 36 0.00 -11.57 -3.49
CA GLN A 36 0.48 -12.88 -3.05
C GLN A 36 2.00 -13.03 -3.24
N GLN A 37 2.54 -12.62 -4.39
CA GLN A 37 4.00 -12.65 -4.61
C GLN A 37 4.74 -11.76 -3.59
N PHE A 38 4.18 -10.61 -3.24
CA PHE A 38 4.73 -9.75 -2.19
C PHE A 38 4.74 -10.44 -0.82
N LEU A 39 3.63 -11.08 -0.45
CA LEU A 39 3.52 -11.86 0.79
C LEU A 39 4.54 -13.00 0.85
N GLU A 40 4.76 -13.73 -0.26
CA GLU A 40 5.78 -14.78 -0.34
C GLU A 40 7.19 -14.22 -0.15
N LEU A 41 7.50 -13.08 -0.76
CA LEU A 41 8.79 -12.41 -0.56
C LEU A 41 8.98 -11.97 0.90
N LEU A 42 7.93 -11.41 1.52
CA LEU A 42 7.98 -11.08 2.95
C LEU A 42 8.19 -12.32 3.79
N LYS A 43 7.51 -13.42 3.52
CA LYS A 43 7.71 -14.68 4.26
C LYS A 43 9.17 -15.17 4.19
N GLN A 44 9.82 -15.00 3.04
CA GLN A 44 11.21 -15.44 2.84
C GLN A 44 12.25 -14.47 3.42
N ARG A 45 12.02 -13.16 3.33
CA ARG A 45 13.00 -12.12 3.67
C ARG A 45 12.76 -11.48 5.03
N LEU A 46 11.50 -11.35 5.39
CA LEU A 46 10.98 -10.69 6.58
C LEU A 46 9.91 -11.57 7.27
N PRO A 47 10.27 -12.78 7.73
CA PRO A 47 9.29 -13.70 8.32
C PRO A 47 8.56 -13.11 9.53
N GLY A 48 9.22 -12.21 10.28
CA GLY A 48 8.59 -11.47 11.38
C GLY A 48 7.51 -10.50 10.91
N THR A 49 7.78 -9.71 9.87
CA THR A 49 6.79 -8.82 9.28
C THR A 49 5.64 -9.60 8.64
N PHE A 50 5.93 -10.71 7.96
CA PHE A 50 4.91 -11.60 7.41
C PHE A 50 3.98 -12.15 8.50
N ALA A 51 4.54 -12.66 9.61
CA ALA A 51 3.74 -13.16 10.73
C ALA A 51 2.87 -12.05 11.35
N ALA A 52 3.39 -10.83 11.47
CA ALA A 52 2.61 -9.69 11.94
C ALA A 52 1.45 -9.35 11.00
N ILE A 53 1.67 -9.38 9.69
CA ILE A 53 0.65 -9.18 8.66
C ILE A 53 -0.39 -10.30 8.68
N GLU A 54 0.04 -11.55 8.87
CA GLU A 54 -0.84 -12.71 8.99
C GLU A 54 -1.74 -12.63 10.23
N GLN A 55 -1.21 -12.10 11.34
CA GLN A 55 -1.98 -11.88 12.57
C GLN A 55 -2.77 -10.57 12.58
N ALA A 56 -2.61 -9.70 11.57
CA ALA A 56 -3.31 -8.42 11.49
C ALA A 56 -4.86 -8.49 11.61
N PRO A 57 -5.54 -9.54 11.08
CA PRO A 57 -6.98 -9.68 11.25
C PRO A 57 -7.41 -9.93 12.71
N GLU A 58 -6.53 -10.53 13.52
CA GLU A 58 -6.80 -10.88 14.92
C GLU A 58 -6.14 -9.92 15.91
N GLN A 59 -5.04 -9.26 15.52
CA GLN A 59 -4.24 -8.37 16.33
C GLN A 59 -3.89 -7.10 15.57
N PRO A 60 -3.91 -5.92 16.21
CA PRO A 60 -3.58 -4.68 15.53
C PRO A 60 -2.13 -4.70 15.01
N LEU A 61 -1.97 -4.75 13.68
CA LEU A 61 -0.66 -4.68 13.04
C LEU A 61 -0.02 -3.32 13.29
N ASN A 62 1.24 -3.34 13.71
CA ASN A 62 2.06 -2.14 13.74
C ASN A 62 2.55 -1.80 12.33
N TYR A 63 1.71 -1.07 11.58
CA TYR A 63 2.02 -0.64 10.22
C TYR A 63 3.28 0.23 10.14
N GLY A 64 3.58 1.04 11.15
CA GLY A 64 4.79 1.87 11.17
C GLY A 64 6.07 1.05 11.22
N GLN A 65 6.09 0.01 12.04
CA GLN A 65 7.22 -0.93 12.08
C GLN A 65 7.30 -1.79 10.82
N ALA A 66 6.17 -2.34 10.36
CA ALA A 66 6.13 -3.15 9.15
C ALA A 66 6.64 -2.38 7.92
N VAL A 67 6.19 -1.14 7.73
CA VAL A 67 6.65 -0.29 6.62
C VAL A 67 8.15 -0.01 6.69
N LEU A 68 8.69 0.22 7.88
CA LEU A 68 10.12 0.50 8.05
C LEU A 68 10.99 -0.74 7.80
N GLU A 69 10.53 -1.91 8.25
CA GLU A 69 11.19 -3.20 7.98
C GLU A 69 11.17 -3.52 6.48
N ILE A 70 10.02 -3.31 5.83
CA ILE A 70 9.87 -3.52 4.38
C ILE A 70 10.70 -2.51 3.60
N GLU A 71 10.75 -1.24 4.01
CA GLU A 71 11.61 -0.22 3.38
C GLU A 71 13.09 -0.62 3.47
N THR A 72 13.50 -1.11 4.63
CA THR A 72 14.87 -1.58 4.85
C THR A 72 15.17 -2.79 3.98
N ALA A 73 14.25 -3.75 3.90
CA ALA A 73 14.41 -4.92 3.05
C ALA A 73 14.35 -4.57 1.55
N ALA A 74 13.53 -3.62 1.15
CA ALA A 74 13.44 -3.13 -0.23
C ALA A 74 14.75 -2.44 -0.67
N LYS A 75 15.41 -1.72 0.24
CA LYS A 75 16.76 -1.16 -0.01
C LYS A 75 17.83 -2.24 -0.16
N ALA A 76 17.68 -3.35 0.54
CA ALA A 76 18.64 -4.45 0.52
C ALA A 76 18.38 -5.47 -0.61
N ASP A 77 17.13 -5.67 -1.00
CA ASP A 77 16.70 -6.62 -2.02
C ASP A 77 15.88 -5.90 -3.11
N PRO A 78 16.44 -5.77 -4.33
CA PRO A 78 15.74 -5.11 -5.44
C PRO A 78 14.47 -5.84 -5.87
N ASN A 79 14.30 -7.14 -5.57
CA ASN A 79 13.08 -7.87 -5.91
C ASN A 79 11.88 -7.38 -5.08
N ILE A 80 12.10 -7.10 -3.79
CA ILE A 80 11.06 -6.50 -2.94
C ILE A 80 10.71 -5.13 -3.49
N SER A 81 11.73 -4.35 -3.85
CA SER A 81 11.49 -3.02 -4.39
C SER A 81 10.65 -3.06 -5.67
N GLN A 82 11.00 -3.96 -6.58
CA GLN A 82 10.31 -4.13 -7.85
C GLN A 82 8.86 -4.59 -7.66
N VAL A 83 8.62 -5.54 -6.75
CA VAL A 83 7.26 -6.02 -6.47
C VAL A 83 6.37 -4.91 -5.91
N ILE A 84 6.88 -4.09 -4.99
CA ILE A 84 6.14 -2.95 -4.43
C ILE A 84 5.83 -1.91 -5.52
N GLN A 85 6.81 -1.62 -6.39
CA GLN A 85 6.62 -0.68 -7.49
C GLN A 85 5.55 -1.15 -8.47
N GLU A 86 5.62 -2.41 -8.89
CA GLU A 86 4.63 -2.99 -9.78
C GLU A 86 3.24 -3.12 -9.12
N LEU A 87 3.17 -3.41 -7.81
CA LEU A 87 1.91 -3.37 -7.05
C LEU A 87 1.29 -1.98 -7.07
N THR A 88 2.11 -0.95 -6.86
CA THR A 88 1.67 0.45 -6.87
C THR A 88 1.21 0.85 -8.26
N GLN A 89 1.99 0.53 -9.30
CA GLN A 89 1.62 0.80 -10.69
C GLN A 89 0.36 0.05 -11.11
N LEU A 90 0.18 -1.21 -10.70
CA LEU A 90 -1.05 -1.95 -10.97
C LEU A 90 -2.24 -1.30 -10.30
N ALA A 91 -2.09 -0.79 -9.08
CA ALA A 91 -3.13 -0.03 -8.39
C ALA A 91 -3.35 1.38 -8.94
N GLU A 92 -2.41 1.95 -9.70
CA GLU A 92 -2.62 3.20 -10.44
C GLU A 92 -3.30 2.95 -11.81
N THR A 93 -2.92 1.86 -12.48
CA THR A 93 -3.37 1.54 -13.85
C THR A 93 -4.73 0.86 -13.85
N ASN A 94 -4.95 -0.05 -12.89
CA ASN A 94 -6.22 -0.69 -12.60
C ASN A 94 -6.55 -0.43 -11.13
N PRO A 95 -6.94 0.81 -10.80
CA PRO A 95 -7.26 1.15 -9.43
C PRO A 95 -8.36 0.21 -8.94
N PRO A 96 -8.15 -0.45 -7.79
CA PRO A 96 -9.23 -1.21 -7.19
C PRO A 96 -10.41 -0.24 -7.00
N ALA A 97 -11.64 -0.71 -7.20
CA ALA A 97 -12.83 0.17 -7.17
C ALA A 97 -12.93 0.96 -5.84
N ASN A 98 -12.31 0.42 -4.80
CA ASN A 98 -12.17 0.97 -3.47
C ASN A 98 -10.78 1.61 -3.22
N LEU A 99 -10.00 2.04 -4.21
CA LEU A 99 -8.67 2.65 -4.02
C LEU A 99 -8.69 3.82 -3.03
N ALA A 100 -9.66 4.72 -3.17
CA ALA A 100 -9.84 5.85 -2.25
C ALA A 100 -10.20 5.38 -0.83
N GLU A 101 -10.89 4.25 -0.71
CA GLU A 101 -11.22 3.62 0.56
C GLU A 101 -10.02 2.90 1.16
N ILE A 102 -9.24 2.15 0.37
CA ILE A 102 -7.98 1.53 0.78
C ILE A 102 -7.01 2.59 1.27
N LEU A 103 -6.88 3.72 0.57
CA LEU A 103 -6.04 4.83 1.03
C LEU A 103 -6.55 5.47 2.33
N LYS A 104 -7.88 5.59 2.50
CA LYS A 104 -8.48 6.04 3.78
C LYS A 104 -8.29 5.02 4.90
N GLU A 105 -8.38 3.74 4.59
CA GLU A 105 -8.12 2.66 5.55
C GLU A 105 -6.65 2.63 5.93
N ILE A 106 -5.73 2.84 4.98
CA ILE A 106 -4.30 3.02 5.24
C ILE A 106 -4.11 4.21 6.20
N GLN A 107 -4.77 5.33 5.92
CA GLN A 107 -4.74 6.52 6.78
C GLN A 107 -5.26 6.21 8.19
N ALA A 108 -6.42 5.57 8.29
CA ALA A 108 -7.06 5.21 9.56
C ALA A 108 -6.25 4.18 10.36
N ALA A 109 -5.72 3.14 9.69
CA ALA A 109 -4.90 2.11 10.30
C ALA A 109 -3.61 2.70 10.89
N PHE A 110 -3.01 3.69 10.21
CA PHE A 110 -1.82 4.38 10.70
C PHE A 110 -2.12 5.43 11.76
N ALA A 111 -3.26 6.13 11.68
CA ALA A 111 -3.74 7.01 12.73
C ALA A 111 -4.03 6.24 14.04
N ASN A 112 -4.58 5.02 13.93
CA ASN A 112 -4.88 4.16 15.06
C ASN A 112 -3.65 3.47 15.66
N SER A 113 -2.56 3.27 14.91
CA SER A 113 -1.37 2.54 15.39
C SER A 113 -0.40 3.38 16.25
N GLN A 114 -0.79 4.60 16.66
CA GLN A 114 -0.05 5.49 17.58
C GLN A 114 1.46 5.63 17.29
N HIS A 115 1.90 5.42 16.05
CA HIS A 115 3.31 5.43 15.72
C HIS A 115 3.84 6.87 15.67
N PRO A 116 5.03 7.18 16.21
CA PRO A 116 5.59 8.54 16.20
C PRO A 116 5.85 9.10 14.77
N GLN A 117 5.93 8.22 13.76
CA GLN A 117 5.98 8.62 12.34
C GLN A 117 4.60 8.73 11.67
N GLY A 118 3.52 8.42 12.38
CA GLY A 118 2.16 8.37 11.85
C GLY A 118 1.65 9.72 11.33
N THR A 119 2.19 10.83 11.82
CA THR A 119 1.84 12.17 11.33
C THR A 119 2.37 12.44 9.93
N ILE A 120 3.64 12.11 9.65
CA ILE A 120 4.24 12.29 8.31
C ILE A 120 3.63 11.31 7.33
N PHE A 121 3.40 10.09 7.78
CA PHE A 121 2.72 9.07 6.98
C PHE A 121 1.30 9.48 6.58
N ASN A 122 0.48 9.92 7.54
CA ASN A 122 -0.88 10.41 7.30
C ASN A 122 -0.91 11.55 6.29
N GLN A 123 0.05 12.47 6.36
CA GLN A 123 0.15 13.58 5.41
C GLN A 123 0.47 13.11 3.99
N ASN A 124 1.38 12.13 3.83
CA ASN A 124 1.74 11.60 2.51
C ASN A 124 0.60 10.78 1.89
N ILE A 125 -0.12 9.99 2.69
CA ILE A 125 -1.32 9.26 2.22
C ILE A 125 -2.46 10.22 1.89
N GLN A 126 -2.69 11.26 2.69
CA GLN A 126 -3.70 12.27 2.36
C GLN A 126 -3.39 12.96 1.02
N LYS A 127 -2.11 13.23 0.73
CA LYS A 127 -1.70 13.76 -0.58
C LYS A 127 -1.99 12.77 -1.71
N ALA A 128 -1.73 11.49 -1.51
CA ALA A 128 -2.04 10.44 -2.49
C ALA A 128 -3.55 10.27 -2.71
N ILE A 129 -4.37 10.33 -1.64
CA ILE A 129 -5.84 10.35 -1.74
C ILE A 129 -6.30 11.52 -2.59
N ASN A 130 -5.81 12.72 -2.30
CA ASN A 130 -6.20 13.93 -3.02
C ASN A 130 -5.77 13.87 -4.50
N ALA A 131 -4.61 13.29 -4.80
CA ALA A 131 -4.13 13.09 -6.17
C ALA A 131 -5.00 12.07 -6.94
N ALA A 132 -5.31 10.93 -6.32
CA ALA A 132 -6.19 9.91 -6.89
C ALA A 132 -7.61 10.43 -7.11
N GLN A 133 -8.13 11.28 -6.22
CA GLN A 133 -9.43 11.94 -6.38
C GLN A 133 -9.42 13.03 -7.46
N ASN A 134 -8.31 13.76 -7.61
CA ASN A 134 -8.18 14.80 -8.64
C ASN A 134 -7.97 14.21 -10.04
N GLN A 135 -7.31 13.05 -10.20
CA GLN A 135 -7.22 12.37 -11.49
C GLN A 135 -8.60 11.96 -12.04
N THR A 136 -9.57 11.68 -11.18
CA THR A 136 -10.97 11.44 -11.58
C THR A 136 -11.68 12.71 -12.06
N ASN A 137 -11.21 13.90 -11.64
CA ASN A 137 -11.76 15.20 -12.04
C ASN A 137 -11.07 15.80 -13.27
N ASP A 138 -9.79 15.51 -13.51
CA ASP A 138 -9.04 16.06 -14.65
C ASP A 138 -9.52 15.51 -16.01
N GLN A 139 -10.12 14.33 -16.04
CA GLN A 139 -10.79 13.83 -17.26
C GLN A 139 -12.14 14.52 -17.56
N ARG A 140 -12.66 15.39 -16.68
CA ARG A 140 -13.88 16.17 -16.92
C ARG A 140 -13.61 17.66 -17.20
N GLY A 141 -12.34 18.07 -17.24
CA GLY A 141 -11.92 19.47 -17.30
C GLY A 141 -11.09 19.87 -18.52
N SER A 142 -11.11 19.13 -19.63
CA SER A 142 -10.55 19.65 -20.89
C SER A 142 -11.51 20.65 -21.55
N THR A 143 -11.58 21.87 -21.01
CA THR A 143 -11.87 23.04 -21.83
C THR A 143 -10.55 23.75 -22.09
N PHE A 144 -9.88 23.34 -23.16
CA PHE A 144 -8.84 24.14 -23.79
C PHE A 144 -9.42 25.52 -24.11
N ASN A 145 -8.88 26.57 -23.49
CA ASN A 145 -8.97 27.92 -24.03
C ASN A 145 -7.56 28.35 -24.44
N PHE A 146 -7.38 28.51 -25.75
CA PHE A 146 -6.34 29.31 -26.38
C PHE A 146 -6.61 30.80 -26.15
#